data_AF-T0GG18-F1
#
_entry.id   AF-T0GG18-F1
#
_cell.length_a   1.000
_cell.length_b   1.000
_cell.length_c   1.000
_cell.angle_alpha   90.00
_cell.angle_beta   90.00
_cell.angle_gamma   90.00
#
_symmetry.space_group_name_H-M   'P 1'
#
loop_
_entity.id
_entity.type
_entity.pdbx_description
1 polymer ?
#
loop_
_entity_poly.entity_id
_entity_poly.type
_entity_poly.pdbx_seq_one_letter_code
_entity_poly.pdbx_strand_id
1 'polypeptide(L)'
;MSEKRISIPPDLAQELVKAIRLLALSGKKNFKKYLFEPLVYAGWEREKSVSALASSRMIDKIQEDSRDPAYLHTIPHQCKRLVSQALAENLSALGDSCIFFLEKIQDDPKIAISSEALEFIGLLEKPLNEFAQLTRNNNEKLFEDSIRNFSQEELKSAFEPVKLDGTRQKVYLETEIHTLYQQILAATKANNLTRCKRLLSRYIINYSDSEVYSQPEVENLLAALDKREKGFKQNLMDSIAIELYYSITKGILEGNAKKAIQGIRKYAHTFEGDPNIKYYYEIDTLERKLYSIIQTKDLMKDLKKGI
;
A
#
# COMPACT_ATOMS: atom_id res chain seq x y z
N MET A 1 -20.76 -14.27 16.40
CA MET A 1 -19.51 -14.88 16.91
C MET A 1 -18.54 -14.92 15.74
N SER A 2 -17.62 -13.96 15.66
CA SER A 2 -16.58 -13.93 14.64
C SER A 2 -15.57 -15.03 14.92
N GLU A 3 -15.24 -15.85 13.92
CA GLU A 3 -14.17 -16.84 14.03
C GLU A 3 -12.92 -16.17 14.62
N LYS A 4 -12.38 -16.77 15.68
CA LYS A 4 -11.22 -16.22 16.38
C LYS A 4 -10.01 -16.40 15.47
N ARG A 5 -9.62 -15.35 14.75
CA ARG A 5 -8.46 -15.35 13.87
C ARG A 5 -7.21 -15.78 14.66
N ILE A 6 -6.46 -16.74 14.11
CA ILE A 6 -5.26 -17.33 14.75
C ILE A 6 -3.98 -16.61 14.32
N SER A 7 -3.97 -16.03 13.11
CA SER A 7 -2.86 -15.26 12.56
C SER A 7 -3.37 -14.15 11.66
N ILE A 8 -2.64 -13.04 11.58
CA ILE A 8 -2.99 -11.89 10.74
C ILE A 8 -2.42 -12.07 9.33
N PRO A 9 -3.27 -12.08 8.29
CA PRO A 9 -2.81 -12.10 6.91
C PRO A 9 -1.94 -10.87 6.58
N PRO A 10 -0.79 -11.02 5.89
CA PRO A 10 0.08 -9.88 5.56
C PRO A 10 -0.59 -8.82 4.68
N ASP A 11 -1.48 -9.24 3.78
CA ASP A 11 -2.26 -8.36 2.90
C ASP A 11 -3.22 -7.47 3.72
N LEU A 12 -3.91 -8.03 4.71
CA LEU A 12 -4.76 -7.25 5.61
C LEU A 12 -3.95 -6.19 6.36
N ALA A 13 -2.79 -6.54 6.91
CA ALA A 13 -1.95 -5.58 7.60
C ALA A 13 -1.50 -4.44 6.66
N GLN A 14 -1.19 -4.76 5.41
CA GLN A 14 -0.86 -3.76 4.39
C GLN A 14 -2.05 -2.86 4.04
N GLU A 15 -3.25 -3.42 3.89
CA GLU A 15 -4.49 -2.64 3.67
C GLU A 15 -4.72 -1.62 4.79
N LEU A 16 -4.58 -2.04 6.05
CA LEU A 16 -4.74 -1.15 7.19
C LEU A 16 -3.65 -0.07 7.23
N VAL A 17 -2.41 -0.37 6.84
CA VAL A 17 -1.36 0.67 6.67
C VAL A 17 -1.81 1.71 5.65
N LYS A 18 -2.36 1.30 4.51
CA LYS A 18 -2.84 2.23 3.48
C LYS A 18 -4.06 3.02 3.96
N ALA A 19 -4.99 2.38 4.66
CA ALA A 19 -6.15 3.05 5.24
C ALA A 19 -5.74 4.15 6.24
N ILE A 20 -4.76 3.89 7.11
CA ILE A 20 -4.23 4.90 8.05
C ILE A 20 -3.58 6.06 7.29
N ARG A 21 -2.81 5.79 6.23
CA ARG A 21 -2.22 6.85 5.39
C ARG A 21 -3.28 7.70 4.69
N LEU A 22 -4.37 7.10 4.20
CA LEU A 22 -5.50 7.81 3.61
C LEU A 22 -6.31 8.60 4.66
N LEU A 23 -6.43 8.08 5.88
CA LEU A 23 -7.04 8.81 7.01
C LEU A 23 -6.28 10.09 7.32
N ALA A 24 -4.93 10.04 7.29
CA ALA A 24 -4.10 11.21 7.52
C ALA A 24 -4.38 12.32 6.49
N LEU A 25 -4.62 11.96 5.22
CA LEU A 25 -4.99 12.89 4.15
C LEU A 25 -6.42 13.43 4.33
N SER A 26 -7.33 12.62 4.87
CA SER A 26 -8.75 12.96 5.05
C SER A 26 -9.02 13.91 6.23
N GLY A 27 -7.98 14.29 6.97
CA GLY A 27 -8.04 15.31 8.01
C GLY A 27 -8.35 14.79 9.43
N LYS A 28 -8.13 15.68 10.41
CA LYS A 28 -8.12 15.36 11.85
C LYS A 28 -9.42 14.73 12.36
N LYS A 29 -10.58 15.12 11.82
CA LYS A 29 -11.89 14.62 12.28
C LYS A 29 -12.05 13.13 11.97
N ASN A 30 -11.74 12.72 10.74
CA ASN A 30 -11.80 11.33 10.33
C ASN A 30 -10.74 10.49 11.05
N PHE A 31 -9.52 11.04 11.18
CA PHE A 31 -8.45 10.38 11.92
C PHE A 31 -8.83 10.09 13.38
N LYS A 32 -9.47 11.07 14.05
CA LYS A 32 -9.97 10.88 15.42
C LYS A 32 -11.03 9.77 15.50
N LYS A 33 -12.04 9.85 14.64
CA LYS A 33 -13.17 8.91 14.65
C LYS A 33 -12.77 7.46 14.33
N TYR A 34 -11.89 7.26 13.36
CA TYR A 34 -11.61 5.92 12.82
C TYR A 34 -10.31 5.29 13.29
N LEU A 35 -9.45 6.02 14.01
CA LEU A 35 -8.20 5.48 14.57
C LEU A 35 -8.03 5.78 16.07
N PHE A 36 -8.18 7.04 16.48
CA PHE A 36 -7.95 7.45 17.88
C PHE A 36 -9.04 6.91 18.83
N GLU A 37 -10.31 7.23 18.56
CA GLU A 37 -11.44 6.86 19.42
C GLU A 37 -11.56 5.33 19.64
N PRO A 38 -11.43 4.46 18.61
CA PRO A 38 -11.46 3.01 18.80
C PRO A 38 -10.41 2.50 19.79
N LEU A 39 -9.18 3.04 19.73
CA LEU A 39 -8.10 2.66 20.64
C LEU A 39 -8.32 3.17 22.06
N VAL A 40 -8.82 4.40 22.21
CA VAL A 40 -9.16 4.97 23.53
C VAL A 40 -10.29 4.21 24.19
N TYR A 41 -11.39 3.94 23.47
CA TYR A 41 -12.52 3.18 24.02
C TYR A 41 -12.17 1.74 24.39
N ALA A 42 -11.16 1.16 23.72
CA ALA A 42 -10.61 -0.14 24.06
C ALA A 42 -9.64 -0.12 25.26
N GLY A 43 -9.35 1.05 25.84
CA GLY A 43 -8.46 1.18 26.99
C GLY A 43 -6.98 1.03 26.65
N TRP A 44 -6.57 1.31 25.40
CA TRP A 44 -5.15 1.29 25.02
C TRP A 44 -4.38 2.52 25.51
N GLU A 45 -5.07 3.56 25.98
CA GLU A 45 -4.46 4.71 26.63
C GLU A 45 -3.97 4.34 28.04
N ARG A 46 -2.73 4.71 28.38
CA ARG A 46 -2.19 4.57 29.74
C ARG A 46 -2.18 5.93 30.44
N GLU A 47 -2.24 5.90 31.77
CA GLU A 47 -2.03 7.10 32.57
C GLU A 47 -0.69 7.76 32.22
N LYS A 48 -0.71 9.10 32.06
CA LYS A 48 0.41 9.94 31.58
C LYS A 48 1.71 9.84 32.41
N SER A 49 1.71 9.12 33.52
CA SER A 49 2.77 9.10 34.53
C SER A 49 3.91 8.11 34.26
N VAL A 50 3.85 7.25 33.22
CA VAL A 50 4.70 6.04 33.17
C VAL A 50 5.80 6.03 32.09
N SER A 51 5.86 6.98 31.15
CA SER A 51 6.93 6.96 30.13
C SER A 51 7.40 8.35 29.69
N ALA A 52 8.68 8.64 29.98
CA ALA A 52 9.37 9.87 29.57
C ALA A 52 9.99 9.78 28.15
N LEU A 53 9.90 8.62 27.48
CA LEU A 53 10.46 8.42 26.15
C LEU A 53 9.42 8.79 25.07
N ALA A 54 9.82 9.66 24.15
CA ALA A 54 9.06 9.98 22.95
C ALA A 54 8.84 8.74 22.07
N SER A 55 7.71 8.69 21.36
CA SER A 55 7.34 7.53 20.53
C SER A 55 8.39 7.20 19.47
N SER A 56 9.04 8.21 18.89
CA SER A 56 10.12 8.04 17.91
C SER A 56 11.31 7.24 18.47
N ARG A 57 11.76 7.53 19.69
CA ARG A 57 12.86 6.80 20.33
C ARG A 57 12.47 5.36 20.66
N MET A 58 11.20 5.12 20.96
CA MET A 58 10.69 3.76 21.15
C MET A 58 10.71 2.96 19.84
N ILE A 59 10.34 3.57 18.72
CA ILE A 59 10.45 2.96 17.38
C ILE A 59 11.89 2.52 17.09
N ASP A 60 12.86 3.42 17.29
CA ASP A 60 14.27 3.14 17.04
C ASP A 60 14.75 1.95 17.88
N LYS A 61 14.40 1.94 19.17
CA LYS A 61 14.74 0.86 20.09
C LYS A 61 14.11 -0.48 19.67
N ILE A 62 12.81 -0.49 19.37
CA ILE A 62 12.12 -1.72 18.93
C ILE A 62 12.78 -2.25 17.64
N GLN A 63 13.20 -1.36 16.75
CA GLN A 63 13.86 -1.74 15.51
C GLN A 63 15.26 -2.31 15.71
N GLU A 64 16.00 -1.83 16.71
CA GLU A 64 17.26 -2.43 17.15
C GLU A 64 17.01 -3.82 17.77
N ASP A 65 16.08 -3.91 18.74
CA ASP A 65 15.71 -5.16 19.42
C ASP A 65 15.21 -6.22 18.41
N SER A 66 14.51 -5.81 17.34
CA SER A 66 14.02 -6.70 16.28
C SER A 66 15.13 -7.41 15.50
N ARG A 67 16.39 -6.93 15.58
CA ARG A 67 17.53 -7.57 14.89
C ARG A 67 18.07 -8.76 15.65
N ASP A 68 17.79 -8.84 16.95
CA ASP A 68 18.26 -9.91 17.81
C ASP A 68 17.12 -10.92 18.06
N PRO A 69 17.28 -12.20 17.67
CA PRO A 69 16.29 -13.24 17.90
C PRO A 69 15.84 -13.38 19.36
N ALA A 70 16.69 -13.01 20.32
CA ALA A 70 16.38 -13.10 21.74
C ALA A 70 15.20 -12.19 22.14
N TYR A 71 15.03 -11.03 21.50
CA TYR A 71 14.02 -10.04 21.89
C TYR A 71 12.72 -10.14 21.08
N LEU A 72 12.65 -10.97 20.03
CA LEU A 72 11.48 -11.08 19.14
C LEU A 72 10.16 -11.33 19.89
N HIS A 73 10.20 -12.13 20.96
CA HIS A 73 9.02 -12.43 21.78
C HIS A 73 8.47 -11.20 22.54
N THR A 74 9.29 -10.18 22.76
CA THR A 74 8.89 -8.94 23.46
C THR A 74 8.33 -7.87 22.52
N ILE A 75 8.62 -7.97 21.22
CA ILE A 75 8.25 -6.96 20.21
C ILE A 75 6.75 -6.65 20.22
N PRO A 76 5.82 -7.62 20.26
CA PRO A 76 4.38 -7.31 20.31
C PRO A 76 3.99 -6.44 21.52
N HIS A 77 4.50 -6.77 22.70
CA HIS A 77 4.26 -5.99 23.92
C HIS A 77 4.87 -4.59 23.83
N GLN A 78 6.08 -4.47 23.27
CA GLN A 78 6.74 -3.18 23.08
C GLN A 78 5.96 -2.30 22.07
N CYS A 79 5.44 -2.88 20.98
CA CYS A 79 4.60 -2.18 20.02
C CYS A 79 3.26 -1.74 20.62
N LYS A 80 2.61 -2.57 21.45
CA LYS A 80 1.40 -2.14 22.20
C LYS A 80 1.71 -0.96 23.12
N ARG A 81 2.85 -0.98 23.81
CA ARG A 81 3.32 0.15 24.64
C ARG A 81 3.61 1.40 23.82
N LEU A 82 4.20 1.25 22.64
CA LEU A 82 4.45 2.35 21.70
C LEU A 82 3.14 3.03 21.29
N VAL A 83 2.14 2.26 20.84
CA VAL A 83 0.82 2.81 20.45
C VAL A 83 0.16 3.51 21.64
N SER A 84 0.24 2.92 22.83
CA SER A 84 -0.27 3.51 24.07
C SER A 84 0.37 4.86 24.39
N GLN A 85 1.70 4.97 24.25
CA GLN A 85 2.42 6.22 24.43
C GLN A 85 2.03 7.27 23.38
N ALA A 86 1.92 6.83 22.13
CA ALA A 86 1.61 7.69 21.01
C ALA A 86 0.20 8.30 21.09
N LEU A 87 -0.78 7.58 21.67
CA LEU A 87 -2.12 8.09 21.98
C LEU A 87 -2.06 9.34 22.86
N ALA A 88 -1.16 9.37 23.85
CA ALA A 88 -1.00 10.49 24.77
C ALA A 88 -0.18 11.65 24.18
N GLU A 89 0.61 11.39 23.14
CA GLU A 89 1.52 12.36 22.54
C GLU A 89 0.82 13.28 21.53
N ASN A 90 0.47 12.75 20.35
CA ASN A 90 -0.27 13.46 19.30
C ASN A 90 -0.75 12.50 18.18
N LEU A 91 -1.65 12.98 17.32
CA LEU A 91 -2.23 12.17 16.23
C LEU A 91 -1.19 11.67 15.20
N SER A 92 -0.12 12.43 14.95
CA SER A 92 0.93 12.00 14.00
C SER A 92 1.70 10.82 14.56
N ALA A 93 2.18 10.95 15.79
CA ALA A 93 2.87 9.87 16.50
C ALA A 93 2.01 8.60 16.57
N LEU A 94 0.70 8.76 16.79
CA LEU A 94 -0.24 7.63 16.78
C LEU A 94 -0.29 6.94 15.42
N GLY A 95 -0.44 7.69 14.34
CA GLY A 95 -0.46 7.14 12.99
C GLY A 95 0.82 6.37 12.66
N ASP A 96 1.97 6.97 12.94
CA ASP A 96 3.28 6.37 12.69
C ASP A 96 3.49 5.11 13.52
N SER A 97 3.07 5.12 14.79
CA SER A 97 3.17 3.97 15.70
C SER A 97 2.27 2.81 15.28
N CYS A 98 1.04 3.10 14.84
CA CYS A 98 0.12 2.09 14.33
C CYS A 98 0.65 1.47 13.03
N ILE A 99 1.16 2.30 12.10
CA ILE A 99 1.79 1.82 10.86
C ILE A 99 3.00 0.94 11.19
N PHE A 100 3.87 1.39 12.10
CA PHE A 100 5.04 0.63 12.51
C PHE A 100 4.67 -0.76 13.06
N PHE A 101 3.63 -0.84 13.90
CA PHE A 101 3.19 -2.14 14.42
C PHE A 101 2.66 -3.05 13.30
N LEU A 102 1.86 -2.52 12.37
CA LEU A 102 1.40 -3.27 11.20
C LEU A 102 2.54 -3.74 10.29
N GLU A 103 3.60 -2.94 10.15
CA GLU A 103 4.81 -3.33 9.41
C GLU A 103 5.55 -4.48 10.12
N LYS A 104 5.64 -4.44 11.46
CA LYS A 104 6.21 -5.56 12.23
C LYS A 104 5.39 -6.84 12.13
N ILE A 105 4.07 -6.74 12.09
CA ILE A 105 3.16 -7.87 11.84
C ILE A 105 3.41 -8.49 10.47
N GLN A 106 3.68 -7.67 9.45
CA GLN A 106 4.01 -8.17 8.10
C GLN A 106 5.40 -8.81 8.02
N ASP A 107 6.33 -8.38 8.86
CA ASP A 107 7.73 -8.78 8.79
C ASP A 107 8.03 -10.11 9.49
N ASP A 108 7.34 -10.41 10.59
CA ASP A 108 7.56 -11.63 11.37
C ASP A 108 6.25 -12.37 11.68
N PRO A 109 6.07 -13.62 11.19
CA PRO A 109 4.91 -14.45 11.50
C PRO A 109 4.65 -14.67 13.00
N LYS A 110 5.69 -14.64 13.85
CA LYS A 110 5.54 -14.78 15.31
C LYS A 110 4.84 -13.57 15.92
N ILE A 111 5.03 -12.39 15.35
CA ILE A 111 4.33 -11.18 15.76
C ILE A 111 2.87 -11.26 15.29
N ALA A 112 2.63 -11.76 14.08
CA ALA A 112 1.29 -11.88 13.50
C ALA A 112 0.33 -12.80 14.27
N ILE A 113 0.85 -13.77 15.04
CA ILE A 113 0.05 -14.67 15.89
C ILE A 113 -0.08 -14.21 17.35
N SER A 114 0.60 -13.11 17.72
CA SER A 114 0.63 -12.64 19.11
C SER A 114 -0.73 -12.11 19.56
N SER A 115 -1.02 -12.23 20.86
CA SER A 115 -2.24 -11.69 21.47
C SER A 115 -2.41 -10.20 21.22
N GLU A 116 -1.32 -9.44 21.33
CA GLU A 116 -1.28 -7.99 21.16
C GLU A 116 -1.63 -7.60 19.74
N ALA A 117 -1.10 -8.32 18.74
CA ALA A 117 -1.39 -8.06 17.35
C ALA A 117 -2.85 -8.43 17.01
N LEU A 118 -3.34 -9.58 17.48
CA LEU A 118 -4.71 -10.01 17.26
C LEU A 118 -5.73 -9.04 17.88
N GLU A 119 -5.47 -8.59 19.11
CA GLU A 119 -6.25 -7.54 19.77
C GLU A 119 -6.21 -6.25 18.97
N PHE A 120 -5.01 -5.78 18.60
CA PHE A 120 -4.82 -4.55 17.82
C PHE A 120 -5.62 -4.54 16.52
N ILE A 121 -5.55 -5.62 15.74
CA ILE A 121 -6.32 -5.74 14.49
C ILE A 121 -7.82 -5.77 14.77
N GLY A 122 -8.26 -6.49 15.82
CA GLY A 122 -9.66 -6.53 16.23
C GLY A 122 -10.25 -5.16 16.55
N LEU A 123 -9.42 -4.22 17.00
CA LEU A 123 -9.84 -2.83 17.26
C LEU A 123 -9.87 -1.96 16.00
N LEU A 124 -8.96 -2.19 15.05
CA LEU A 124 -8.78 -1.31 13.89
C LEU A 124 -9.57 -1.75 12.65
N GLU A 125 -9.76 -3.05 12.45
CA GLU A 125 -10.28 -3.60 11.19
C GLU A 125 -11.66 -3.01 10.85
N LYS A 126 -12.61 -3.04 11.79
CA LYS A 126 -13.96 -2.52 11.54
C LYS A 126 -13.98 -1.00 11.29
N PRO A 127 -13.42 -0.14 12.17
CA PRO A 127 -13.40 1.31 11.91
C PRO A 127 -12.69 1.69 10.60
N LEU A 128 -11.56 1.04 10.28
CA LEU A 128 -10.82 1.34 9.05
C LEU A 128 -11.57 0.85 7.81
N ASN A 129 -12.29 -0.27 7.88
CA ASN A 129 -13.15 -0.74 6.80
C ASN A 129 -14.34 0.19 6.56
N GLU A 130 -14.96 0.71 7.62
CA GLU A 130 -16.01 1.73 7.50
C GLU A 130 -15.49 3.00 6.81
N PHE A 131 -14.28 3.45 7.17
CA PHE A 131 -13.63 4.56 6.51
C PHE A 131 -13.30 4.27 5.03
N ALA A 132 -12.81 3.08 4.72
CA ALA A 132 -12.51 2.66 3.35
C ALA A 132 -13.76 2.69 2.47
N GLN A 133 -14.90 2.22 2.98
CA GLN A 133 -16.19 2.27 2.27
C GLN A 133 -16.66 3.71 2.01
N LEU A 134 -16.53 4.59 3.00
CA LEU A 134 -16.87 6.01 2.83
C LEU A 134 -15.97 6.68 1.79
N THR A 135 -14.68 6.39 1.83
CA THR A 135 -13.69 6.93 0.90
C THR A 135 -13.98 6.45 -0.52
N ARG A 136 -14.28 5.17 -0.70
CA ARG A 136 -14.69 4.59 -1.98
C ARG A 136 -15.86 5.36 -2.61
N ASN A 137 -16.93 5.58 -1.85
CA ASN A 137 -18.13 6.26 -2.34
C ASN A 137 -17.87 7.72 -2.75
N ASN A 138 -16.96 8.39 -2.05
CA ASN A 138 -16.59 9.78 -2.35
C ASN A 138 -15.62 9.88 -3.52
N ASN A 139 -14.66 8.96 -3.63
CA ASN A 139 -13.62 8.97 -4.65
C ASN A 139 -14.18 8.92 -6.07
N GLU A 140 -15.22 8.11 -6.30
CA GLU A 140 -15.82 7.97 -7.62
C GLU A 140 -16.36 9.32 -8.14
N LYS A 141 -17.02 10.09 -7.29
CA LYS A 141 -17.52 11.42 -7.61
C LYS A 141 -16.39 12.42 -7.79
N LEU A 142 -15.45 12.46 -6.84
CA LEU A 142 -14.29 13.36 -6.90
C LEU A 142 -13.45 13.14 -8.17
N PHE A 143 -13.27 11.88 -8.56
CA PHE A 143 -12.55 11.53 -9.78
C PHE A 143 -13.29 11.96 -11.04
N GLU A 144 -14.60 11.69 -11.11
CA GLU A 144 -15.45 12.12 -12.23
C GLU A 144 -15.44 13.65 -12.39
N ASP A 145 -15.64 14.39 -11.31
CA ASP A 145 -15.61 15.85 -11.32
C ASP A 145 -14.24 16.39 -11.74
N SER A 146 -13.16 15.77 -11.26
CA SER A 146 -11.79 16.15 -11.62
C SER A 146 -11.51 15.99 -13.12
N ILE A 147 -11.91 14.86 -13.73
CA ILE A 147 -11.66 14.59 -15.15
C ILE A 147 -12.57 15.42 -16.07
N ARG A 148 -13.81 15.69 -15.64
CA ARG A 148 -14.72 16.55 -16.40
C ARG A 148 -14.10 17.93 -16.64
N ASN A 149 -13.38 18.46 -15.66
CA ASN A 149 -12.73 19.77 -15.74
C ASN A 149 -11.43 19.79 -16.55
N PHE A 150 -10.85 18.64 -16.92
CA PHE A 150 -9.62 18.61 -17.71
C PHE A 150 -9.84 19.15 -19.13
N SER A 151 -8.89 19.92 -19.63
CA SER A 151 -8.77 20.20 -21.06
C SER A 151 -8.42 18.94 -21.86
N GLN A 152 -8.60 19.01 -23.18
CA GLN A 152 -8.23 17.91 -24.08
C GLN A 152 -6.73 17.60 -24.03
N GLU A 153 -5.88 18.62 -23.89
CA GLU A 153 -4.42 18.48 -23.80
C GLU A 153 -3.99 17.84 -22.48
N GLU A 154 -4.58 18.25 -21.36
CA GLU A 154 -4.31 17.65 -20.05
C GLU A 154 -4.69 16.17 -20.03
N LEU A 155 -5.84 15.81 -20.62
CA LEU A 155 -6.22 14.41 -20.80
C LEU A 155 -5.19 13.65 -21.63
N LYS A 156 -4.81 14.15 -22.82
CA LYS A 156 -3.77 13.51 -23.65
C LYS A 156 -2.47 13.31 -22.86
N SER A 157 -2.01 14.32 -22.13
CA SER A 157 -0.79 14.25 -21.32
C SER A 157 -0.86 13.23 -20.18
N ALA A 158 -2.06 12.88 -19.70
CA ALA A 158 -2.26 11.86 -18.69
C ALA A 158 -2.20 10.43 -19.28
N PHE A 159 -2.45 10.31 -20.58
CA PHE A 159 -2.30 9.07 -21.34
C PHE A 159 -0.92 8.90 -21.97
N GLU A 160 -0.14 9.97 -22.12
CA GLU A 160 1.24 9.83 -22.56
C GLU A 160 2.03 9.00 -21.53
N PRO A 161 2.77 7.96 -21.97
CA PRO A 161 3.79 7.35 -21.12
C PRO A 161 4.76 8.45 -20.67
N VAL A 162 5.31 8.34 -19.45
CA VAL A 162 6.27 9.33 -18.95
C VAL A 162 7.42 9.40 -19.95
N LYS A 163 7.47 10.47 -20.76
CA LYS A 163 8.54 10.68 -21.74
C LYS A 163 9.84 10.83 -20.97
N LEU A 164 10.68 9.80 -21.03
CA LEU A 164 12.04 9.85 -20.54
C LEU A 164 12.85 10.64 -21.57
N ASP A 165 12.93 11.94 -21.39
CA ASP A 165 13.72 12.80 -22.27
C ASP A 165 15.21 12.45 -22.15
N GLY A 166 15.73 11.73 -23.16
CA GLY A 166 17.15 11.60 -23.45
C GLY A 166 17.77 10.22 -23.24
N THR A 167 18.74 9.90 -24.09
CA THR A 167 19.58 8.68 -24.04
C THR A 167 20.22 8.46 -22.66
N ARG A 168 20.54 9.55 -21.95
CA ARG A 168 21.05 9.48 -20.57
C ARG A 168 20.01 8.90 -19.60
N GLN A 169 18.76 9.37 -19.66
CA GLN A 169 17.70 8.86 -18.77
C GLN A 169 17.37 7.40 -19.05
N LYS A 170 17.43 6.97 -20.33
CA LYS A 170 17.29 5.54 -20.70
C LYS A 170 18.38 4.66 -20.07
N VAL A 171 19.65 5.06 -20.18
CA VAL A 171 20.77 4.32 -19.56
C VAL A 171 20.68 4.31 -18.04
N TYR A 172 20.25 5.42 -17.42
CA TYR A 172 19.99 5.45 -15.97
C TYR A 172 18.87 4.50 -15.57
N LEU A 173 17.78 4.45 -16.33
CA LEU A 173 16.65 3.56 -16.10
C LEU A 173 17.07 2.08 -16.25
N GLU A 174 17.83 1.74 -17.29
CA GLU A 174 18.37 0.39 -17.48
C GLU A 174 19.29 -0.03 -16.31
N THR A 175 20.12 0.90 -15.85
CA THR A 175 21.00 0.66 -14.68
C THR A 175 20.19 0.48 -13.41
N GLU A 176 19.12 1.26 -13.21
CA GLU A 176 18.24 1.16 -12.04
C GLU A 176 17.46 -0.17 -12.04
N ILE A 177 16.89 -0.56 -13.19
CA ILE A 177 16.23 -1.85 -13.41
C ILE A 177 17.19 -3.00 -13.09
N HIS A 178 18.40 -2.97 -13.67
CA HIS A 178 19.42 -3.99 -13.41
C HIS A 178 19.80 -4.06 -11.93
N THR A 179 20.04 -2.89 -11.30
CA THR A 179 20.38 -2.81 -9.88
C THR A 179 19.28 -3.39 -8.99
N LEU A 180 18.02 -3.04 -9.26
CA LEU A 180 16.88 -3.54 -8.51
C LEU A 180 16.73 -5.05 -8.68
N TYR A 181 16.93 -5.56 -9.89
CA TYR A 181 16.92 -6.99 -10.16
C TYR A 181 18.04 -7.74 -9.41
N GLN A 182 19.26 -7.21 -9.38
CA GLN A 182 20.35 -7.79 -8.57
C GLN A 182 20.04 -7.80 -7.08
N GLN A 183 19.38 -6.76 -6.55
CA GLN A 183 18.92 -6.73 -5.17
C GLN A 183 17.87 -7.81 -4.88
N ILE A 184 16.97 -8.07 -5.82
CA ILE A 184 15.98 -9.16 -5.74
C ILE A 184 16.68 -10.52 -5.68
N LEU A 185 17.66 -10.75 -6.56
CA LEU A 185 18.43 -11.99 -6.56
C LEU A 185 19.22 -12.17 -5.25
N ALA A 186 19.84 -11.11 -4.73
CA ALA A 186 20.55 -11.15 -3.46
C ALA A 186 19.61 -11.45 -2.28
N ALA A 187 18.43 -10.80 -2.22
CA ALA A 187 17.44 -11.06 -1.19
C ALA A 187 16.90 -12.50 -1.25
N THR A 188 16.70 -13.03 -2.47
CA THR A 188 16.27 -14.41 -2.70
C THR A 188 17.33 -15.43 -2.25
N LYS A 189 18.62 -15.12 -2.44
CA LYS A 189 19.74 -15.94 -1.94
C LYS A 189 19.85 -15.90 -0.42
N ALA A 190 19.62 -14.73 0.18
CA ALA A 190 19.64 -14.53 1.63
C ALA A 190 18.37 -15.05 2.35
N ASN A 191 17.46 -15.70 1.62
CA ASN A 191 16.17 -16.19 2.12
C ASN A 191 15.31 -15.13 2.83
N ASN A 192 15.45 -13.85 2.43
CA ASN A 192 14.66 -12.76 2.97
C ASN A 192 13.44 -12.50 2.06
N LEU A 193 12.41 -13.34 2.23
CA LEU A 193 11.22 -13.35 1.38
C LEU A 193 10.42 -12.05 1.50
N THR A 194 10.34 -11.46 2.70
CA THR A 194 9.70 -10.15 2.92
C THR A 194 10.37 -9.05 2.12
N ARG A 195 11.70 -8.95 2.17
CA ARG A 195 12.45 -7.98 1.37
C ARG A 195 12.30 -8.26 -0.12
N CYS A 196 12.34 -9.54 -0.53
CA CYS A 196 12.14 -9.94 -1.91
C CYS A 196 10.77 -9.47 -2.43
N LYS A 197 9.70 -9.70 -1.67
CA LYS A 197 8.34 -9.25 -1.99
C LYS A 197 8.26 -7.73 -2.18
N ARG A 198 8.86 -6.94 -1.29
CA ARG A 198 8.89 -5.47 -1.40
C ARG A 198 9.63 -5.01 -2.66
N LEU A 199 10.79 -5.61 -2.95
CA LEU A 199 11.59 -5.26 -4.13
C LEU A 199 10.88 -5.67 -5.43
N LEU A 200 10.26 -6.86 -5.46
CA LEU A 200 9.48 -7.34 -6.59
C LEU A 200 8.24 -6.48 -6.84
N SER A 201 7.50 -6.11 -5.78
CA SER A 201 6.34 -5.21 -5.89
C SER A 201 6.77 -3.89 -6.53
N ARG A 202 7.86 -3.30 -6.03
CA ARG A 202 8.43 -2.06 -6.59
C ARG A 202 8.86 -2.24 -8.05
N TYR A 203 9.53 -3.35 -8.36
CA TYR A 203 10.02 -3.62 -9.71
C TYR A 203 8.86 -3.74 -10.72
N ILE A 204 7.83 -4.52 -10.39
CA ILE A 204 6.66 -4.72 -11.27
C ILE A 204 5.88 -3.40 -11.41
N ILE A 205 5.58 -2.71 -10.30
CA ILE A 205 4.85 -1.45 -10.31
C ILE A 205 5.60 -0.37 -11.11
N ASN A 206 6.92 -0.31 -11.04
CA ASN A 206 7.66 0.76 -11.69
C ASN A 206 7.98 0.45 -13.15
N TYR A 207 8.11 -0.82 -13.52
CA TYR A 207 8.75 -1.18 -14.79
C TYR A 207 7.97 -2.17 -15.67
N SER A 208 6.82 -2.73 -15.26
CA SER A 208 6.07 -3.69 -16.11
C SER A 208 5.60 -3.15 -17.48
N ASP A 209 5.65 -1.84 -17.68
CA ASP A 209 5.33 -1.12 -18.92
C ASP A 209 6.58 -0.69 -19.71
N SER A 210 7.78 -1.04 -19.23
CA SER A 210 9.06 -0.75 -19.89
C SER A 210 9.40 -1.80 -20.94
N GLU A 211 9.97 -1.39 -22.07
CA GLU A 211 10.48 -2.29 -23.12
C GLU A 211 11.56 -3.26 -22.61
N VAL A 212 12.30 -2.87 -21.56
CA VAL A 212 13.42 -3.64 -20.98
C VAL A 212 12.94 -4.60 -19.87
N TYR A 213 11.63 -4.63 -19.59
CA TYR A 213 11.07 -5.51 -18.58
C TYR A 213 11.07 -6.97 -19.05
N SER A 214 11.84 -7.80 -18.35
CA SER A 214 11.89 -9.24 -18.61
C SER A 214 10.76 -9.97 -17.86
N GLN A 215 9.56 -10.01 -18.47
CA GLN A 215 8.43 -10.77 -17.94
C GLN A 215 8.76 -12.26 -17.69
N PRO A 216 9.43 -12.98 -18.61
CA PRO A 216 9.74 -14.39 -18.41
C PRO A 216 10.64 -14.64 -17.19
N GLU A 217 11.61 -13.76 -16.93
CA GLU A 217 12.48 -13.88 -15.75
C GLU A 217 11.72 -13.64 -14.45
N VAL A 218 10.82 -12.65 -14.42
CA VAL A 218 9.97 -12.41 -13.27
C VAL A 218 9.08 -13.63 -13.02
N GLU A 219 8.42 -14.18 -14.05
CA GLU A 219 7.58 -15.36 -13.91
C GLU A 219 8.35 -16.58 -13.39
N ASN A 220 9.55 -16.82 -13.91
CA ASN A 220 10.44 -17.89 -13.43
C ASN A 220 10.81 -17.71 -11.96
N LEU A 221 11.13 -16.48 -11.55
CA LEU A 221 11.44 -16.14 -10.17
C LEU A 221 10.21 -16.33 -9.26
N LEU A 222 9.04 -15.87 -9.69
CA LEU A 222 7.79 -16.06 -8.95
C LEU A 222 7.47 -17.55 -8.78
N ALA A 223 7.62 -18.36 -9.83
CA ALA A 223 7.43 -19.80 -9.74
C ALA A 223 8.42 -20.46 -8.78
N ALA A 224 9.68 -20.01 -8.75
CA ALA A 224 10.69 -20.51 -7.82
C ALA A 224 10.39 -20.12 -6.37
N LEU A 225 9.92 -18.88 -6.13
CA LEU A 225 9.56 -18.39 -4.79
C LEU A 225 8.28 -19.04 -4.27
N ASP A 226 7.27 -19.24 -5.13
CA ASP A 226 6.00 -19.88 -4.75
C ASP A 226 6.18 -21.37 -4.40
N LYS A 227 7.18 -22.04 -5.00
CA LYS A 227 7.61 -23.39 -4.58
C LYS A 227 8.27 -23.41 -3.20
N ARG A 228 8.91 -22.31 -2.79
CA ARG A 228 9.58 -22.19 -1.47
C ARG A 228 8.60 -21.78 -0.39
N GLU A 229 7.72 -20.84 -0.68
CA GLU A 229 6.66 -20.36 0.20
C GLU A 229 5.34 -20.39 -0.57
N LYS A 230 4.50 -21.37 -0.24
CA LYS A 230 3.22 -21.57 -0.90
C LYS A 230 2.35 -20.32 -0.74
N GLY A 231 1.89 -19.75 -1.86
CA GLY A 231 1.05 -18.56 -1.86
C GLY A 231 1.84 -17.24 -1.90
N PHE A 232 3.17 -17.29 -2.03
CA PHE A 232 4.01 -16.11 -2.23
C PHE A 232 3.55 -15.31 -3.45
N LYS A 233 3.23 -15.98 -4.57
CA LYS A 233 2.79 -15.30 -5.79
C LYS A 233 1.50 -14.51 -5.55
N GLN A 234 0.51 -15.15 -4.91
CA GLN A 234 -0.76 -14.48 -4.59
C GLN A 234 -0.55 -13.31 -3.64
N ASN A 235 0.24 -13.49 -2.58
CA ASN A 235 0.54 -12.43 -1.62
C ASN A 235 1.24 -11.23 -2.27
N LEU A 236 2.13 -11.49 -3.24
CA LEU A 236 2.76 -10.43 -4.02
C LEU A 236 1.74 -9.68 -4.89
N MET A 237 0.85 -10.40 -5.59
CA MET A 237 -0.18 -9.78 -6.42
C MET A 237 -1.15 -8.94 -5.58
N ASP A 238 -1.56 -9.44 -4.42
CA ASP A 238 -2.39 -8.70 -3.46
C ASP A 238 -1.68 -7.43 -2.99
N SER A 239 -0.39 -7.52 -2.65
CA SER A 239 0.44 -6.37 -2.27
C SER A 239 0.49 -5.32 -3.38
N ILE A 240 0.71 -5.74 -4.63
CA ILE A 240 0.73 -4.84 -5.79
C ILE A 240 -0.62 -4.16 -5.98
N ALA A 241 -1.73 -4.91 -5.88
CA ALA A 241 -3.07 -4.38 -6.02
C ALA A 241 -3.37 -3.34 -4.94
N ILE A 242 -3.00 -3.60 -3.69
CA ILE A 242 -3.15 -2.67 -2.56
C ILE A 242 -2.34 -1.38 -2.78
N GLU A 243 -1.08 -1.49 -3.24
CA GLU A 243 -0.24 -0.32 -3.53
C GLU A 243 -0.79 0.55 -4.65
N LEU A 244 -1.23 -0.08 -5.75
CA LEU A 244 -1.82 0.61 -6.89
C LEU A 244 -3.13 1.28 -6.51
N TYR A 245 -4.03 0.57 -5.83
CA TYR A 245 -5.29 1.12 -5.33
C TYR A 245 -5.07 2.32 -4.40
N TYR A 246 -4.11 2.22 -3.48
CA TYR A 246 -3.71 3.32 -2.61
C TYR A 246 -3.18 4.52 -3.41
N SER A 247 -2.31 4.29 -4.39
CA SER A 247 -1.75 5.36 -5.23
C SER A 247 -2.82 6.10 -6.03
N ILE A 248 -3.78 5.36 -6.59
CA ILE A 248 -4.93 5.89 -7.33
C ILE A 248 -5.80 6.74 -6.40
N THR A 249 -6.22 6.16 -5.27
CA THR A 249 -7.06 6.82 -4.27
C THR A 249 -6.40 8.10 -3.74
N LYS A 250 -5.11 8.03 -3.41
CA LYS A 250 -4.33 9.19 -2.97
C LYS A 250 -4.31 10.27 -4.06
N GLY A 251 -4.08 9.89 -5.33
CA GLY A 251 -4.13 10.82 -6.46
C GLY A 251 -5.47 11.54 -6.59
N ILE A 252 -6.58 10.81 -6.40
CA ILE A 252 -7.94 11.39 -6.42
C ILE A 252 -8.12 12.40 -5.28
N LEU A 253 -7.78 12.02 -4.04
CA LEU A 253 -7.94 12.90 -2.87
C LEU A 253 -7.07 14.16 -2.94
N GLU A 254 -5.89 14.07 -3.55
CA GLU A 254 -4.98 15.20 -3.77
C GLU A 254 -5.39 16.07 -4.97
N GLY A 255 -6.47 15.72 -5.69
CA GLY A 255 -6.89 16.42 -6.93
C GLY A 255 -5.95 16.19 -8.11
N ASN A 256 -5.02 15.23 -8.01
CA ASN A 256 -4.09 14.87 -9.07
C ASN A 256 -4.67 13.76 -9.95
N ALA A 257 -5.61 14.12 -10.83
CA ALA A 257 -6.28 13.15 -11.69
C ALA A 257 -5.31 12.49 -12.70
N LYS A 258 -4.23 13.16 -13.10
CA LYS A 258 -3.18 12.56 -13.95
C LYS A 258 -2.56 11.33 -13.30
N LYS A 259 -2.15 11.45 -12.03
CA LYS A 259 -1.60 10.33 -11.26
C LYS A 259 -2.63 9.21 -11.08
N ALA A 260 -3.90 9.55 -10.84
CA ALA A 260 -4.97 8.58 -10.74
C ALA A 260 -5.19 7.80 -12.06
N ILE A 261 -5.23 8.50 -13.20
CA ILE A 261 -5.35 7.89 -14.54
C ILE A 261 -4.16 6.95 -14.82
N GLN A 262 -2.93 7.40 -14.57
CA GLN A 262 -1.73 6.57 -14.74
C GLN A 262 -1.77 5.32 -13.86
N GLY A 263 -2.23 5.46 -12.60
CA GLY A 263 -2.40 4.33 -11.70
C GLY A 263 -3.46 3.32 -12.18
N ILE A 264 -4.61 3.80 -12.67
CA ILE A 264 -5.69 2.94 -13.23
C ILE A 264 -5.16 2.14 -14.42
N ARG A 265 -4.47 2.81 -15.35
CA ARG A 265 -3.85 2.14 -16.50
C ARG A 265 -2.81 1.11 -16.07
N LYS A 266 -1.98 1.45 -15.09
CA LYS A 266 -0.96 0.55 -14.56
C LYS A 266 -1.59 -0.68 -13.90
N TYR A 267 -2.69 -0.51 -13.17
CA TYR A 267 -3.46 -1.59 -12.60
C TYR A 267 -4.04 -2.50 -13.70
N ALA A 268 -4.71 -1.94 -14.69
CA ALA A 268 -5.27 -2.68 -15.82
C ALA A 268 -4.19 -3.47 -16.59
N HIS A 269 -3.03 -2.85 -16.85
CA HIS A 269 -1.89 -3.49 -17.52
C HIS A 269 -1.28 -4.62 -16.68
N THR A 270 -1.15 -4.43 -15.36
CA THR A 270 -0.48 -5.40 -14.49
C THR A 270 -1.32 -6.66 -14.26
N PHE A 271 -2.65 -6.53 -14.25
CA PHE A 271 -3.57 -7.62 -13.92
C PHE A 271 -4.41 -8.12 -15.09
N GLU A 272 -4.29 -7.51 -16.27
CA GLU A 272 -4.92 -7.93 -17.52
C GLU A 272 -6.43 -8.20 -17.41
N GLY A 273 -7.11 -7.50 -16.48
CA GLY A 273 -8.55 -7.64 -16.25
C GLY A 273 -8.98 -8.86 -15.42
N ASP A 274 -8.08 -9.51 -14.68
CA ASP A 274 -8.43 -10.61 -13.77
C ASP A 274 -9.40 -10.15 -12.65
N PRO A 275 -10.66 -10.66 -12.62
CA PRO A 275 -11.66 -10.25 -11.65
C PRO A 275 -11.39 -10.76 -10.22
N ASN A 276 -10.45 -11.68 -10.05
CA ASN A 276 -10.10 -12.25 -8.74
C ASN A 276 -9.12 -11.36 -7.95
N ILE A 277 -8.56 -10.32 -8.58
CA ILE A 277 -7.62 -9.42 -7.93
C ILE A 277 -8.37 -8.42 -7.03
N LYS A 278 -7.79 -8.15 -5.86
CA LYS A 278 -8.30 -7.15 -4.91
C LYS A 278 -8.52 -5.80 -5.58
N TYR A 279 -9.67 -5.17 -5.31
CA TYR A 279 -10.07 -3.87 -5.84
C TYR A 279 -10.44 -3.83 -7.34
N TYR A 280 -10.57 -4.98 -8.00
CA TYR A 280 -10.92 -5.05 -9.42
C TYR A 280 -12.17 -4.22 -9.77
N TYR A 281 -13.28 -4.43 -9.07
CA TYR A 281 -14.54 -3.76 -9.38
C TYR A 281 -14.48 -2.25 -9.14
N GLU A 282 -13.76 -1.82 -8.10
CA GLU A 282 -13.53 -0.41 -7.80
C GLU A 282 -12.73 0.27 -8.92
N ILE A 283 -11.65 -0.36 -9.38
CA ILE A 283 -10.82 0.19 -10.45
C ILE A 283 -11.54 0.15 -11.79
N ASP A 284 -12.22 -0.94 -12.13
CA ASP A 284 -13.02 -1.06 -13.36
C ASP A 284 -14.12 0.02 -13.41
N THR A 285 -14.76 0.34 -12.28
CA THR A 285 -15.74 1.44 -12.22
C THR A 285 -15.09 2.78 -12.56
N LEU A 286 -13.92 3.08 -12.00
CA LEU A 286 -13.18 4.31 -12.31
C LEU A 286 -12.72 4.35 -13.78
N GLU A 287 -12.23 3.23 -14.30
CA GLU A 287 -11.80 3.09 -15.69
C GLU A 287 -12.94 3.32 -16.68
N ARG A 288 -14.12 2.74 -16.44
CA ARG A 288 -15.32 2.96 -17.27
C ARG A 288 -15.73 4.43 -17.30
N LYS A 289 -15.66 5.12 -16.15
CA LYS A 289 -15.94 6.56 -16.08
C LYS A 289 -14.95 7.38 -16.88
N LEU A 290 -13.66 7.05 -16.76
CA LEU A 290 -12.60 7.67 -17.54
C LEU A 290 -12.88 7.54 -19.05
N TYR A 291 -13.18 6.33 -19.54
CA TYR A 291 -13.49 6.12 -20.96
C TYR A 291 -14.79 6.80 -21.40
N SER A 292 -15.82 6.82 -20.56
CA SER A 292 -17.07 7.54 -20.85
C SER A 292 -16.83 9.04 -21.06
N ILE A 293 -15.97 9.66 -20.23
CA ILE A 293 -15.63 11.09 -20.39
C ILE A 293 -14.78 11.32 -21.65
N ILE A 294 -13.83 10.43 -21.94
CA ILE A 294 -13.01 10.49 -23.16
C ILE A 294 -13.87 10.41 -24.42
N GLN A 295 -14.85 9.49 -24.43
CA GLN A 295 -15.81 9.36 -25.53
C GLN A 295 -16.64 10.64 -25.68
N THR A 296 -17.11 11.21 -24.57
CA THR A 296 -17.89 12.47 -24.57
C THR A 296 -17.09 13.65 -25.14
N LYS A 297 -15.77 13.66 -24.95
CA LYS A 297 -14.86 14.72 -25.44
C LYS A 297 -14.31 14.47 -26.86
N ASP A 298 -14.79 13.44 -27.56
CA ASP A 298 -14.33 12.96 -28.89
C ASP A 298 -12.82 12.69 -28.99
N LEU A 299 -12.19 12.31 -27.88
CA LEU A 299 -10.73 12.10 -27.81
C LEU A 299 -10.29 10.69 -28.22
N MET A 300 -11.23 9.77 -28.46
CA MET A 300 -10.90 8.37 -28.77
C MET A 300 -10.06 8.21 -30.04
N LYS A 301 -10.27 9.06 -31.05
CA LYS A 301 -9.51 9.00 -32.31
C LYS A 301 -8.06 9.46 -32.15
N ASP A 302 -7.82 10.39 -31.24
CA ASP A 302 -6.49 10.94 -30.98
C ASP A 302 -5.67 10.05 -30.04
N LEU A 303 -6.33 9.44 -29.04
CA LEU A 303 -5.67 8.52 -28.11
C LEU A 303 -5.27 7.20 -28.80
N LYS A 304 -6.07 6.69 -29.75
CA LYS A 304 -5.72 5.50 -30.55
C LYS A 304 -4.52 5.68 -31.49
N LYS A 305 -4.09 6.92 -31.77
CA LYS A 305 -2.91 7.19 -32.61
C LYS A 305 -1.59 7.24 -31.82
N GLY A 306 -1.67 7.31 -30.49
CA GLY A 306 -0.52 7.41 -29.58
C GLY A 306 -0.34 6.22 -28.63
N ILE A 307 -1.17 5.18 -28.78
CA ILE A 307 -0.95 3.81 -28.25
C ILE A 307 -0.39 3.00 -29.41
#